data_AF-A0A6G2IGN9-F1
#
_entry.id   AF-A0A6G2IGN9-F1
#
_cell.length_a   1.000
_cell.length_b   1.000
_cell.length_c   1.000
_cell.angle_alpha   90.00
_cell.angle_beta   90.00
_cell.angle_gamma   90.00
#
_symmetry.space_group_name_H-M   'P 1'
#
loop_
_entity.id
_entity.type
_entity.pdbx_description
1 polymer ?
#
loop_
_entity_poly.entity_id
_entity_poly.type
_entity_poly.pdbx_seq_one_letter_code
_entity_poly.pdbx_strand_id
1 'polypeptide(L)'
;MIPTSDRRPAMPDTTDTPEEAPEPELPAPVWTAPPQHSRAGHRAFGWCSMCPDREVWEELVTWRARFNREHDDAPTPDRAVAPSEEAARG
;
A
#
# COMPACT_ATOMS: atom_id res chain seq x y z
N MET A 1 -26.69 -67.62 -30.89
CA MET A 1 -26.27 -67.34 -29.50
C MET A 1 -25.63 -65.96 -29.53
N ILE A 2 -26.43 -64.92 -29.25
CA ILE A 2 -26.61 -64.23 -27.95
C ILE A 2 -25.41 -63.30 -27.63
N PRO A 3 -25.70 -62.06 -27.18
CA PRO A 3 -25.11 -60.81 -27.67
C PRO A 3 -24.32 -60.07 -26.58
N THR A 4 -23.81 -58.86 -26.87
CA THR A 4 -23.75 -57.68 -25.98
C THR A 4 -22.89 -56.61 -26.67
N SER A 5 -23.44 -55.48 -27.12
CA SER A 5 -23.74 -54.30 -26.30
C SER A 5 -22.49 -53.75 -25.62
N ASP A 6 -21.79 -52.82 -26.27
CA ASP A 6 -20.89 -51.90 -25.57
C ASP A 6 -21.40 -50.47 -25.76
N ARG A 7 -22.51 -50.22 -25.07
CA ARG A 7 -23.04 -48.88 -24.85
C ARG A 7 -22.16 -48.26 -23.76
N ARG A 8 -21.12 -47.52 -24.16
CA ARG A 8 -20.32 -46.72 -23.22
C ARG A 8 -21.26 -45.90 -22.32
N PRO A 9 -21.19 -46.00 -20.99
CA PRO A 9 -21.92 -45.10 -20.12
C PRO A 9 -21.33 -43.69 -20.25
N ALA A 10 -22.21 -42.70 -20.40
CA ALA A 10 -21.85 -41.29 -20.22
C ALA A 10 -21.40 -41.10 -18.76
N MET A 11 -20.19 -40.61 -18.57
CA MET A 11 -19.72 -40.14 -17.26
C MET A 11 -20.57 -38.93 -16.86
N PRO A 12 -21.11 -38.86 -15.63
CA PRO A 12 -21.74 -37.64 -15.15
C PRO A 12 -20.67 -36.55 -14.99
N ASP A 13 -20.97 -35.37 -15.52
CA ASP A 13 -20.18 -34.16 -15.37
C ASP A 13 -20.35 -33.65 -13.92
N THR A 14 -19.53 -34.18 -13.02
CA THR A 14 -19.51 -33.75 -11.61
C THR A 14 -18.49 -32.63 -11.46
N THR A 15 -18.79 -31.45 -11.98
CA THR A 15 -18.18 -30.22 -11.43
C THR A 15 -18.96 -29.84 -10.18
N ASP A 16 -18.65 -30.52 -9.09
CA ASP A 16 -18.86 -29.98 -7.74
C ASP A 16 -17.79 -28.90 -7.58
N THR A 17 -18.12 -27.66 -7.93
CA THR A 17 -17.29 -26.51 -7.57
C THR A 17 -17.51 -26.31 -6.08
N PRO A 18 -16.50 -26.53 -5.22
CA PRO A 18 -16.65 -26.19 -3.81
C PRO A 18 -16.93 -24.70 -3.71
N GLU A 19 -18.08 -24.35 -3.12
CA GLU A 19 -18.41 -22.98 -2.74
C GLU A 19 -17.34 -22.51 -1.76
N GLU A 20 -16.40 -21.71 -2.26
CA GLU A 20 -15.29 -21.17 -1.50
C GLU A 20 -15.87 -20.32 -0.37
N ALA A 21 -15.74 -20.82 0.87
CA ALA A 21 -16.16 -20.07 2.04
C ALA A 21 -15.48 -18.69 2.00
N PRO A 22 -16.20 -17.59 2.31
CA PRO A 22 -15.62 -16.26 2.25
C PRO A 22 -14.35 -16.23 3.09
N GLU A 23 -13.23 -15.86 2.46
CA GLU A 23 -11.96 -15.72 3.14
C GLU A 23 -12.15 -14.81 4.37
N PRO A 24 -11.57 -15.15 5.53
CA PRO A 24 -11.74 -14.33 6.72
C PRO A 24 -11.27 -12.91 6.43
N GLU A 25 -12.17 -11.93 6.59
CA GLU A 25 -11.83 -10.52 6.46
C GLU A 25 -10.64 -10.22 7.38
N LEU A 26 -9.49 -9.92 6.79
CA LEU A 26 -8.32 -9.51 7.56
C LEU A 26 -8.69 -8.23 8.32
N PRO A 27 -8.26 -8.10 9.59
CA PRO A 27 -8.54 -6.89 10.36
C PRO A 27 -8.01 -5.68 9.60
N ALA A 28 -8.82 -4.61 9.56
CA ALA A 28 -8.46 -3.38 8.88
C ALA A 28 -7.03 -2.95 9.27
N PRO A 29 -6.19 -2.52 8.30
CA PRO A 29 -4.78 -2.23 8.55
C PRO A 29 -4.66 -1.25 9.70
N VAL A 30 -3.98 -1.69 10.76
CA VAL A 30 -3.89 -0.90 11.98
C VAL A 30 -2.91 0.24 11.71
N TRP A 31 -3.43 1.45 11.49
CA TRP A 31 -2.67 2.69 11.37
C TRP A 31 -2.03 3.14 12.70
N THR A 32 -1.61 2.19 13.55
CA THR A 32 -1.03 2.44 14.86
C THR A 32 0.47 2.24 14.79
N ALA A 33 1.18 3.34 14.97
CA ALA A 33 2.58 3.30 15.34
C ALA A 33 2.78 2.51 16.65
N PRO A 34 3.81 1.65 16.75
CA PRO A 34 4.21 1.04 18.02
C PRO A 34 4.60 2.11 19.06
N PRO A 35 4.69 1.77 20.36
CA PRO A 35 5.18 2.69 21.38
C PRO A 35 6.56 3.25 21.01
N GLN A 36 6.79 4.55 21.23
CA GLN A 36 7.99 5.29 20.83
C GLN A 36 8.13 5.61 19.33
N HIS A 37 7.18 5.20 18.48
CA HIS A 37 7.19 5.57 17.06
C HIS A 37 6.29 6.78 16.78
N SER A 38 6.60 7.50 15.70
CA SER A 38 5.79 8.62 15.22
C SER A 38 4.46 8.12 14.66
N ARG A 39 3.36 8.40 15.37
CA ARG A 39 2.01 8.09 14.88
C ARG A 39 1.69 8.81 13.56
N ALA A 40 2.20 10.02 13.36
CA ALA A 40 2.00 10.78 12.14
C ALA A 40 2.70 10.12 10.95
N GLY A 41 3.97 9.72 11.12
CA GLY A 41 4.74 9.02 10.08
C GLY A 41 4.07 7.73 9.65
N HIS A 42 3.64 6.91 10.61
CA HIS A 42 2.92 5.67 10.33
C HIS A 42 1.61 5.88 9.58
N ARG A 43 0.85 6.93 9.90
CA ARG A 43 -0.38 7.26 9.16
C ARG A 43 -0.11 7.76 7.75
N ALA A 44 0.91 8.57 7.56
CA ALA A 44 1.19 9.18 6.27
C ALA A 44 1.91 8.23 5.30
N PHE A 45 2.81 7.38 5.81
CA PHE A 45 3.76 6.60 5.01
C PHE A 45 3.84 5.12 5.38
N GLY A 46 3.21 4.69 6.47
CA GLY A 46 3.31 3.32 6.99
C GLY A 46 4.57 3.04 7.82
N TRP A 47 5.43 4.03 8.05
CA TRP A 47 6.66 3.90 8.83
C TRP A 47 7.13 5.25 9.40
N CYS A 48 8.13 5.24 10.26
CA CYS A 48 8.86 6.43 10.72
C CYS A 48 10.34 6.08 10.99
N SER A 49 11.18 7.04 11.34
CA SER A 49 12.62 6.87 11.61
C SER A 49 12.95 6.04 12.85
N MET A 50 11.94 5.62 13.61
CA MET A 50 12.10 4.71 14.74
C MET A 50 11.88 3.25 14.31
N CYS A 51 11.37 3.02 13.09
CA CYS A 51 11.28 1.68 12.52
C CYS A 51 12.69 1.12 12.25
N PRO A 52 12.87 -0.20 12.34
CA PRO A 52 14.09 -0.85 11.88
C PRO A 52 14.41 -0.46 10.43
N ASP A 53 15.69 -0.29 10.14
CA ASP A 53 16.21 0.02 8.79
C ASP A 53 15.65 1.32 8.20
N ARG A 54 15.18 2.24 9.05
CA ARG A 54 14.74 3.58 8.65
C ARG A 54 15.56 4.65 9.33
N GLU A 55 16.06 5.57 8.53
CA GLU A 55 16.86 6.69 9.00
C GLU A 55 16.01 7.96 9.16
N VAL A 56 16.44 8.87 10.03
CA VAL A 56 15.75 10.16 10.25
C VAL A 56 15.68 10.98 8.96
N TRP A 57 16.73 10.95 8.14
CA TRP A 57 16.75 11.71 6.89
C TRP A 57 15.73 11.18 5.87
N GLU A 58 15.44 9.87 5.86
CA GLU A 58 14.44 9.28 4.97
C GLU A 58 13.05 9.81 5.31
N GLU A 59 12.70 9.84 6.61
CA GLU A 59 11.42 10.36 7.07
C GLU A 59 11.30 11.85 6.71
N LEU A 60 12.35 12.64 6.93
CA LEU A 60 12.37 14.07 6.61
C LEU A 60 12.21 14.34 5.11
N VAL A 61 12.93 13.61 4.24
CA VAL A 61 12.81 13.76 2.78
C VAL A 61 11.40 13.39 2.32
N THR A 62 10.81 12.34 2.90
CA THR A 62 9.45 11.91 2.56
C THR A 62 8.41 12.97 2.96
N TRP A 63 8.55 13.58 4.14
CA TRP A 63 7.70 14.69 4.57
C TRP A 63 7.83 15.91 3.65
N ARG A 64 9.04 16.30 3.27
CA ARG A 64 9.25 17.42 2.32
C ARG A 64 8.62 17.13 0.97
N ALA A 65 8.86 15.94 0.41
CA ALA A 65 8.28 15.56 -0.86
C ALA A 65 6.74 15.54 -0.82
N ARG A 66 6.15 15.11 0.31
CA ARG A 66 4.70 15.17 0.52
C ARG A 66 4.21 16.62 0.56
N PHE A 67 4.85 17.46 1.37
CA PHE A 67 4.43 18.85 1.56
C PHE A 67 4.54 19.67 0.28
N ASN A 68 5.63 19.50 -0.49
CA ASN A 68 5.78 20.17 -1.79
C ASN A 68 4.66 19.76 -2.76
N ARG A 69 4.28 18.46 -2.81
CA ARG A 69 3.14 18.02 -3.64
C ARG A 69 1.79 18.59 -3.21
N GLU A 70 1.61 18.96 -1.94
CA GLU A 70 0.37 19.58 -1.47
C GLU A 70 0.28 21.06 -1.88
N HIS A 71 1.40 21.70 -2.18
CA HIS A 71 1.49 23.13 -2.49
C HIS A 71 1.82 23.46 -3.95
N ASP A 72 2.31 22.48 -4.71
CA ASP A 72 2.76 22.68 -6.07
C ASP A 72 2.05 21.75 -7.07
N ASP A 73 1.42 22.34 -8.08
CA ASP A 73 0.82 21.61 -9.22
C ASP A 73 1.89 21.02 -10.17
N ALA A 74 3.16 21.38 -9.96
CA ALA A 74 4.30 20.95 -10.77
C ALA A 74 5.44 20.40 -9.89
N PRO A 75 6.44 19.68 -10.45
CA PRO A 75 7.58 19.20 -9.69
C PRO A 75 8.44 20.38 -9.20
N THR A 76 8.17 20.86 -7.99
CA THR A 76 8.98 21.93 -7.37
C THR A 76 10.25 21.35 -6.76
N PRO A 77 11.43 21.92 -7.06
CA PRO A 77 12.69 21.48 -6.47
C PRO A 77 12.69 21.64 -4.95
N ASP A 78 13.31 20.70 -4.23
CA ASP A 78 13.37 20.72 -2.74
C ASP A 78 14.04 21.97 -2.17
N ARG A 79 14.92 22.62 -2.96
CA ARG A 79 15.58 23.87 -2.59
C ARG A 79 14.98 25.03 -3.37
N ALA A 80 14.72 26.12 -2.65
CA ALA A 80 14.32 27.39 -3.25
C ALA A 80 15.39 27.85 -4.26
N VAL A 81 14.95 28.16 -5.48
CA VAL A 81 15.83 28.61 -6.58
C VAL A 81 16.23 30.08 -6.41
N ALA A 82 15.44 30.84 -5.64
CA ALA A 82 15.68 32.24 -5.30
C ALA A 82 15.20 32.52 -3.86
N PRO A 83 15.75 33.54 -3.18
CA PRO A 83 15.21 33.98 -1.89
C PRO A 83 13.76 34.43 -2.02
N SER A 84 13.02 34.41 -0.91
CA SER A 84 11.66 34.99 -0.87
C SER A 84 11.72 36.49 -1.16
N GLU A 85 10.62 37.07 -1.65
CA GLU A 85 10.54 38.51 -1.89
C GLU A 85 10.84 39.33 -0.63
N GLU A 86 10.43 38.83 0.52
CA GLU A 86 10.69 39.44 1.82
C GLU A 86 12.17 39.38 2.18
N ALA A 87 12.83 38.23 1.98
CA ALA A 87 14.27 38.10 2.19
C ALA A 87 15.09 38.92 1.17
N ALA A 88 14.57 39.17 -0.03
CA ALA A 88 15.22 39.97 -1.05
C ALA A 88 15.18 41.49 -0.75
N ARG A 89 14.27 41.97 0.11
CA ARG A 89 14.11 43.39 0.45
C ARG A 89 15.05 43.88 1.56
N GLY A 90 15.67 42.98 2.33
CA GLY A 90 16.65 43.29 3.38
C GLY A 90 16.02 43.51 4.75
#